data_AF-A0A8T7CPJ2-F1
#
_entry.id   AF-A0A8T7CPJ2-F1
#
_cell.length_a   1.000
_cell.length_b   1.000
_cell.length_c   1.000
_cell.angle_alpha   90.00
_cell.angle_beta   90.00
_cell.angle_gamma   90.00
#
_symmetry.space_group_name_H-M   'P 1'
#
loop_
_entity.id
_entity.type
_entity.pdbx_description
1 polymer ?
#
loop_
_entity_poly.entity_id
_entity_poly.type
_entity_poly.pdbx_seq_one_letter_code
_entity_poly.pdbx_strand_id
1 'polypeptide(L)' 'MYLEHFALRELPFSITPDTSFFFNNSGHQQAMNVLLVALRSGEGFIKITGEVGTGKTLL' A
#
# COMPACT_ATOMS: atom_id res chain seq x y z
N MET A 1 17.26 13.82 18.74
CA MET A 1 18.30 12.80 18.39
C MET A 1 18.13 12.22 16.99
N TYR A 2 17.21 11.27 16.70
CA TYR A 2 17.06 10.72 15.33
C TYR A 2 16.52 11.75 14.32
N LEU A 3 15.49 12.52 14.71
CA LEU A 3 14.87 13.52 13.83
C LEU A 3 15.86 14.61 13.40
N GLU A 4 16.65 15.14 14.33
CA GLU A 4 17.65 16.17 14.05
C GLU A 4 18.86 15.62 13.30
N HIS A 5 19.32 14.40 13.61
CA HIS A 5 20.46 13.78 12.94
C HIS A 5 20.18 13.45 11.47
N PHE A 6 18.96 13.01 11.15
CA PHE A 6 18.54 12.66 9.79
C PHE A 6 17.67 13.73 9.11
N ALA A 7 17.48 14.89 9.74
CA ALA A 7 16.60 15.96 9.28
C ALA A 7 15.17 15.49 8.91
N LEU A 8 14.64 14.54 9.69
CA LEU A 8 13.29 14.01 9.49
C LEU A 8 12.27 14.91 10.17
N ARG A 9 11.11 15.11 9.52
CA ARG A 9 9.99 15.89 10.06
C ARG A 9 9.22 15.14 11.14
N GLU A 10 9.24 13.81 11.07
CA GLU A 10 8.54 12.91 11.98
C GLU A 10 9.22 11.54 12.06
N LEU A 11 8.74 10.71 12.98
CA LEU A 11 9.33 9.40 13.24
C LEU A 11 9.14 8.48 12.01
N PRO A 12 10.22 7.88 11.48
CA PRO A 12 10.18 7.19 10.19
C PRO A 12 9.45 5.83 10.21
N PHE A 13 9.19 5.26 11.38
CA PHE A 13 8.51 3.98 11.52
C PHE A 13 7.46 4.03 12.63
N SER A 14 6.21 3.79 12.26
CA SER A 14 5.08 3.58 13.16
C SER A 14 4.53 2.18 12.96
N ILE A 15 3.91 1.61 14.00
CA ILE A 15 3.23 0.30 13.92
C ILE A 15 1.98 0.40 13.03
N THR A 16 1.33 1.56 13.04
CA THR A 16 0.16 1.82 12.19
C THR A 16 0.63 2.30 10.82
N PRO A 17 0.21 1.66 9.71
CA PRO A 17 0.47 2.16 8.38
C PRO A 17 -0.10 3.57 8.21
N ASP A 18 0.68 4.48 7.62
CA ASP A 18 0.22 5.82 7.29
C ASP A 18 0.05 5.95 5.77
N THR A 19 -1.19 6.16 5.35
CA THR A 19 -1.57 6.34 3.95
C THR A 19 -0.98 7.60 3.31
N SER A 20 -0.54 8.59 4.11
CA SER A 20 0.14 9.79 3.61
C SER A 20 1.46 9.47 2.91
N PHE A 21 2.08 8.35 3.29
CA PHE A 21 3.30 7.81 2.69
C PHE A 21 3.03 6.72 1.65
N PHE A 22 1.78 6.58 1.19
CA PHE A 22 1.46 5.62 0.14
C PHE A 22 2.25 5.93 -1.13
N PHE A 23 3.11 4.99 -1.52
CA PHE A 23 3.80 5.03 -2.79
C PHE A 23 3.14 4.07 -3.78
N ASN A 24 2.52 4.66 -4.79
CA ASN A 24 1.74 3.95 -5.79
C ASN A 24 2.65 3.33 -6.87
N ASN A 25 3.28 2.20 -6.54
CA ASN A 25 4.12 1.46 -7.48
C ASN A 25 3.29 0.91 -8.67
N SER A 26 3.93 0.67 -9.81
CA SER A 26 3.30 0.12 -11.02
C SER A 26 2.56 -1.20 -10.76
N GLY A 27 3.13 -2.08 -9.93
CA GLY A 27 2.48 -3.33 -9.52
C GLY A 27 1.22 -3.11 -8.68
N HIS A 28 1.23 -2.10 -7.79
CA HIS A 28 0.05 -1.72 -7.00
C HIS A 28 -1.04 -1.14 -7.90
N GLN A 29 -0.68 -0.25 -8.83
CA GLN A 29 -1.61 0.28 -9.84
C GLN A 29 -2.29 -0.82 -10.65
N GLN A 30 -1.53 -1.80 -11.13
CA GLN A 30 -2.07 -2.90 -11.92
C GLN A 30 -3.04 -3.76 -11.11
N ALA A 31 -2.68 -4.10 -9.87
CA ALA A 31 -3.56 -4.85 -8.96
C ALA A 31 -4.86 -4.08 -8.66
N MET A 32 -4.76 -2.78 -8.38
CA MET A 32 -5.92 -1.91 -8.16
C MET A 32 -6.84 -1.84 -9.39
N ASN A 33 -6.27 -1.72 -10.60
CA ASN A 33 -7.07 -1.72 -11.82
C ASN A 33 -7.82 -3.03 -12.04
N VAL A 34 -7.19 -4.17 -11.74
CA VAL A 34 -7.86 -5.49 -11.81
C VAL A 34 -9.00 -5.56 -10.80
N LEU A 35 -8.79 -5.10 -9.55
CA LEU A 35 -9.85 -5.05 -8.53
C LEU A 35 -11.04 -4.20 -8.99
N LEU A 36 -10.78 -3.00 -9.53
CA LEU A 36 -11.82 -2.10 -10.02
C LEU A 36 -12.62 -2.70 -11.18
N VAL A 37 -11.97 -3.43 -12.08
CA VAL A 37 -12.66 -4.13 -13.18
C VAL A 37 -13.54 -5.26 -12.64
N ALA A 38 -13.00 -6.11 -11.76
CA ALA A 38 -13.72 -7.24 -11.18
C ALA A 38 -14.92 -6.80 -10.31
N LEU A 39 -14.77 -5.69 -9.57
CA LEU A 39 -15.88 -5.07 -8.83
C LEU A 39 -16.98 -4.57 -9.75
N ARG A 40 -16.63 -4.02 -10.92
CA ARG A 40 -17.59 -3.54 -11.93
C ARG A 40 -18.25 -4.68 -12.70
N SER A 41 -17.55 -5.79 -12.92
CA SER A 41 -18.09 -6.97 -13.60
C SER A 41 -18.99 -7.84 -12.71
N GLY A 42 -18.98 -7.61 -11.39
CA GLY A 42 -19.76 -8.39 -10.43
C GLY A 42 -19.14 -9.75 -10.12
N GLU A 43 -17.82 -9.88 -10.26
CA GLU A 43 -17.11 -11.09 -9.83
C GLU A 43 -17.24 -11.28 -8.31
N GLY A 44 -17.74 -12.45 -7.89
CA GLY A 44 -18.11 -12.69 -6.49
C GLY A 44 -16.92 -12.82 -5.52
N PHE A 45 -15.71 -13.11 -6.02
CA PHE A 45 -14.51 -13.26 -5.18
C PHE A 45 -13.25 -12.88 -5.97
N ILE A 46 -12.35 -12.11 -5.31
CA ILE A 46 -11.05 -11.73 -5.85
C ILE A 46 -9.96 -12.10 -4.84
N LYS A 47 -8.83 -12.63 -5.31
CA LYS A 47 -7.69 -13.00 -4.48
C LYS A 47 -6.46 -12.17 -4.83
N ILE A 48 -5.95 -11.42 -3.85
CA ILE A 48 -4.67 -10.70 -3.96
C ILE A 48 -3.57 -11.55 -3.32
N THR A 49 -2.45 -11.72 -4.02
CA THR A 49 -1.29 -12.47 -3.52
C THR A 49 -0.02 -11.63 -3.58
N GLY A 50 0.99 -12.02 -2.80
CA GLY A 50 2.26 -11.32 -2.71
C GLY A 50 2.97 -11.64 -1.40
N GLU A 51 4.29 -11.44 -1.36
CA GLU A 51 5.13 -11.72 -0.20
C GLU A 51 4.78 -10.87 1.03
N VAL A 52 5.29 -11.24 2.21
CA VAL A 52 5.09 -10.45 3.43
C VAL A 52 5.66 -9.04 3.23
N GLY A 53 4.91 -8.01 3.63
CA GLY A 53 5.34 -6.62 3.49
C GLY A 53 5.08 -5.97 2.12
N THR A 54 4.46 -6.65 1.16
CA THR A 54 4.20 -6.07 -0.19
C THR A 54 3.01 -5.11 -0.28
N GLY A 55 2.38 -4.72 0.84
CA GLY A 55 1.28 -3.75 0.84
C GLY A 55 -0.09 -4.29 0.41
N LYS A 56 -0.33 -5.61 0.49
CA LYS A 56 -1.62 -6.24 0.13
C LYS A 56 -2.84 -5.65 0.84
N THR A 57 -2.70 -5.24 2.10
CA THR A 57 -3.80 -4.64 2.91
C THR A 57 -3.98 -3.15 2.65
N LEU A 58 -2.98 -2.51 2.06
CA LEU A 58 -2.98 -1.08 1.76
C LEU A 58 -3.65 -0.79 0.40
N LEU A 59 -3.53 -1.74 -0.54
CA LEU A 59 -4.36 -1.83 -1.74
C LEU A 59 -5.83 -2.02 -1.38
#